data_AF-A0A2W7A6V2-F1
#
_entry.id   AF-A0A2W7A6V2-F1
#
_cell.length_a   1.000
_cell.length_b   1.000
_cell.length_c   1.000
_cell.angle_alpha   90.00
_cell.angle_beta   90.00
_cell.angle_gamma   90.00
#
_symmetry.space_group_name_H-M   'P 1'
#
loop_
_entity.id
_entity.type
_entity.pdbx_description
1 polymer ?
#
loop_
_entity_poly.entity_id
_entity_poly.type
_entity_poly.pdbx_seq_one_letter_code
_entity_poly.pdbx_strand_id
1 'polypeptide(L)'
;MKANPLFLNQPKSFWANVRTISQHLGYTLRGSAQIKVPSLNKMCLAMQDLGLSFSHIADGQSVPTDLGELLLRYYEYRADVLNNHVRQKLMNVVRAREVFTELKESLNPYCPIPMNKQKGDKRAEAYFTGIINMLIEANAEGLQCDYDPRELTAITYNKRDVQLRLHKKSPAGRC
;
A
#
# COMPACT_ATOMS: atom_id res chain seq x y z
N MET A 1 9.57 -12.92 11.67
CA MET A 1 9.83 -11.58 12.24
C MET A 1 8.70 -11.31 13.21
N LYS A 2 8.99 -10.92 14.46
CA LYS A 2 7.94 -10.54 15.42
C LYS A 2 7.48 -9.13 15.10
N ALA A 3 6.18 -8.85 15.25
CA ALA A 3 5.65 -7.52 15.04
C ALA A 3 6.19 -6.56 16.12
N ASN A 4 6.47 -5.31 15.74
CA ASN A 4 6.91 -4.28 16.68
C ASN A 4 5.71 -3.82 17.54
N PRO A 5 5.77 -3.99 18.88
CA PRO A 5 4.66 -3.65 19.77
C PRO A 5 4.19 -2.19 19.65
N LEU A 6 5.08 -1.26 19.30
CA LEU A 6 4.75 0.15 19.16
C LEU A 6 3.73 0.41 18.05
N PHE A 7 3.69 -0.42 17.00
CA PHE A 7 2.80 -0.23 15.85
C PHE A 7 1.65 -1.25 15.81
N LEU A 8 1.61 -2.19 16.76
CA LEU A 8 0.47 -3.10 16.90
C LEU A 8 -0.76 -2.34 17.39
N ASN A 9 -1.93 -2.69 16.85
CA ASN A 9 -3.24 -2.17 17.29
C ASN A 9 -3.38 -0.63 17.28
N GLN A 10 -2.57 0.07 16.49
CA GLN A 10 -2.71 1.51 16.30
C GLN A 10 -4.07 1.86 15.68
N PRO A 11 -4.64 3.03 16.02
CA PRO A 11 -5.98 3.42 15.58
C PRO A 11 -6.05 3.59 14.05
N LYS A 12 -7.26 3.49 13.49
CA LYS A 12 -7.46 3.63 12.03
C LYS A 12 -6.95 4.95 11.47
N SER A 13 -7.02 6.03 12.25
CA SER A 13 -6.50 7.36 11.89
C SER A 13 -4.99 7.34 11.66
N PHE A 14 -4.23 6.59 12.47
CA PHE A 14 -2.78 6.43 12.27
C PHE A 14 -2.52 5.77 10.90
N TRP A 15 -3.18 4.66 10.60
CA TRP A 15 -3.00 3.94 9.32
C TRP A 15 -3.53 4.71 8.11
N ALA A 16 -4.54 5.56 8.29
CA ALA A 16 -5.03 6.46 7.24
C ALA A 16 -3.94 7.46 6.86
N ASN A 17 -3.38 8.19 7.83
CA ASN A 17 -2.27 9.11 7.61
C ASN A 17 -1.06 8.42 6.95
N VAL A 18 -0.66 7.25 7.45
CA VAL A 18 0.46 6.48 6.86
C VAL A 18 0.26 6.25 5.36
N ARG A 19 -0.93 5.79 4.94
CA ARG A 19 -1.24 5.46 3.55
C ARG A 19 -1.36 6.71 2.68
N THR A 20 -2.11 7.70 3.14
CA THR A 20 -2.35 8.94 2.41
C THR A 20 -1.06 9.70 2.14
N ILE A 21 -0.22 9.88 3.17
CA ILE A 21 1.09 10.51 3.02
C ILE A 21 2.00 9.66 2.11
N SER A 22 2.01 8.33 2.25
CA SER A 22 2.88 7.47 1.42
C SER A 22 2.46 7.45 -0.05
N GLN A 23 1.16 7.43 -0.35
CA GLN A 23 0.65 7.46 -1.72
C GLN A 23 1.01 8.78 -2.39
N HIS A 24 0.82 9.90 -1.70
CA HIS A 24 1.10 11.22 -2.24
C HIS A 24 2.60 11.49 -2.42
N LEU A 25 3.42 11.18 -1.40
CA LEU A 25 4.87 11.42 -1.47
C LEU A 25 5.63 10.33 -2.25
N GLY A 26 5.01 9.17 -2.48
CA GLY A 26 5.63 7.98 -3.05
C GLY A 26 6.44 7.17 -2.03
N TYR A 27 6.53 5.86 -2.28
CA TYR A 27 7.08 4.88 -1.33
C TYR A 27 8.61 4.76 -1.33
N THR A 28 9.27 5.14 -2.43
CA THR A 28 10.71 4.99 -2.62
C THR A 28 11.38 6.30 -3.01
N LEU A 29 12.67 6.40 -2.70
CA LEU A 29 13.54 7.45 -3.21
C LEU A 29 13.93 7.12 -4.66
N ARG A 30 13.57 8.01 -5.59
CA ARG A 30 13.79 7.80 -7.04
C ARG A 30 15.26 7.51 -7.33
N GLY A 31 15.53 6.42 -8.04
CA GLY A 31 16.88 6.03 -8.46
C GLY A 31 17.75 5.34 -7.40
N SER A 32 17.32 5.26 -6.14
CA SER A 32 18.15 4.68 -5.05
C SER A 32 17.73 3.27 -4.61
N ALA A 33 16.57 2.80 -5.04
CA ALA A 33 15.91 1.58 -4.54
C ALA A 33 15.69 1.55 -3.00
N GLN A 34 15.81 2.69 -2.32
CA GLN A 34 15.58 2.82 -0.87
C GLN A 34 14.14 3.22 -0.57
N ILE A 35 13.57 2.66 0.49
CA ILE A 35 12.31 3.13 1.06
C ILE A 35 12.46 4.57 1.57
N LYS A 36 11.46 5.40 1.27
CA LYS A 36 11.44 6.82 1.66
C LYS A 36 10.99 6.99 3.11
N VAL A 37 11.73 7.83 3.84
CA VAL A 37 11.36 8.39 5.15
C VAL A 37 11.05 9.89 4.95
N PRO A 38 9.79 10.32 5.02
CA PRO A 38 9.44 11.72 4.89
C PRO A 38 9.81 12.49 6.17
N SER A 39 10.25 13.74 6.02
CA SER A 39 10.39 14.66 7.15
C SER A 39 9.01 15.21 7.56
N LEU A 40 8.92 15.76 8.79
CA LEU A 40 7.70 16.38 9.30
C LEU A 40 7.14 17.43 8.32
N ASN A 41 8.00 18.33 7.83
CA ASN A 41 7.59 19.35 6.86
C ASN A 41 7.01 18.74 5.58
N LYS A 42 7.60 17.64 5.08
CA LYS A 42 7.07 16.95 3.88
C LYS A 42 5.73 16.28 4.15
N MET A 43 5.51 15.75 5.36
CA MET A 43 4.21 15.21 5.76
C MET A 43 3.15 16.31 5.81
N CYS A 44 3.45 17.45 6.44
CA CYS A 44 2.52 18.57 6.53
C CYS A 44 2.18 19.15 5.15
N LEU A 45 3.17 19.34 4.28
CA LEU A 45 2.96 19.77 2.90
C LEU A 45 2.10 18.79 2.11
N ALA A 46 2.33 17.47 2.24
CA ALA A 46 1.50 16.46 1.58
C ALA A 46 0.03 16.55 1.99
N MET A 47 -0.23 16.76 3.28
CA MET A 47 -1.60 16.95 3.77
C MET A 47 -2.22 18.23 3.22
N GLN A 48 -1.45 19.33 3.17
CA GLN A 48 -1.90 20.61 2.63
C GLN A 48 -2.21 20.50 1.12
N ASP A 49 -1.35 19.86 0.33
CA ASP A 49 -1.52 19.65 -1.11
C ASP A 49 -2.79 18.82 -1.41
N LEU A 50 -3.16 17.93 -0.50
CA LEU A 50 -4.40 17.13 -0.55
C LEU A 50 -5.63 17.86 0.01
N GLY A 51 -5.49 19.12 0.46
CA GLY A 51 -6.57 19.89 1.08
C GLY A 51 -6.99 19.40 2.47
N LEU A 52 -6.14 18.61 3.13
CA LEU A 52 -6.35 18.04 4.46
C LEU A 52 -5.71 18.89 5.55
N SER A 53 -6.26 18.80 6.76
CA SER A 53 -5.64 19.40 7.93
C SER A 53 -4.41 18.60 8.35
N PHE A 54 -3.33 19.28 8.73
CA PHE A 54 -2.15 18.68 9.34
C PHE A 54 -2.04 18.98 10.84
N SER A 55 -3.02 19.65 11.46
CA SER A 55 -2.93 20.08 12.87
C SER A 55 -2.88 18.93 13.87
N HIS A 56 -3.28 17.73 13.47
CA HIS A 56 -3.11 16.51 14.26
C HIS A 56 -1.72 15.88 14.11
N ILE A 57 -0.89 16.34 13.17
CA ILE A 57 0.49 15.88 12.92
C ILE A 57 1.50 16.86 13.52
N ALA A 58 1.29 18.17 13.32
CA ALA A 58 2.16 19.21 13.85
C ALA A 58 1.34 20.39 14.39
N ASP A 59 1.87 21.07 15.39
CA ASP A 59 1.28 22.29 15.93
C ASP A 59 1.56 23.53 15.07
N GLY A 60 1.08 24.69 15.52
CA GLY A 60 1.26 25.98 14.81
C GLY A 60 2.72 26.44 14.71
N GLN A 61 3.64 25.79 15.43
CA GLN A 61 5.07 26.08 15.45
C GLN A 61 5.88 25.01 14.68
N SER A 62 5.21 24.10 13.96
CA SER A 62 5.84 22.98 13.24
C SER A 62 6.56 21.99 14.16
N VAL A 63 6.12 21.88 15.42
CA VAL A 63 6.55 20.83 16.35
C VAL A 63 5.62 19.63 16.17
N PRO A 64 6.14 18.38 16.10
CA PRO A 64 5.31 17.21 15.94
C PRO A 64 4.43 17.01 17.18
N THR A 65 3.16 16.67 16.96
CA THR A 65 2.30 16.13 18.01
C THR A 65 2.72 14.68 18.35
N ASP A 66 2.12 14.07 19.37
CA ASP A 66 2.33 12.65 19.67
C ASP A 66 2.09 11.75 18.45
N LEU A 67 1.07 12.06 17.65
CA LEU A 67 0.78 11.34 16.41
C LEU A 67 1.83 11.63 15.34
N GLY A 68 2.29 12.88 15.21
CA GLY A 68 3.37 13.24 14.29
C GLY A 68 4.66 12.49 14.60
N GLU A 69 5.05 12.45 15.87
CA GLU A 69 6.21 11.72 16.36
C GLU A 69 6.07 10.21 16.11
N LEU A 70 4.89 9.64 16.38
CA LEU A 70 4.63 8.24 16.10
C LEU A 70 4.70 7.90 14.60
N LEU A 71 4.24 8.81 13.73
CA LEU A 71 4.34 8.65 12.28
C LEU A 71 5.80 8.70 11.80
N LEU A 72 6.61 9.63 12.32
CA LEU A 72 8.04 9.72 12.01
C LEU A 72 8.76 8.41 12.37
N ARG A 73 8.56 7.92 13.60
CA ARG A 73 9.11 6.64 14.08
C ARG A 73 8.66 5.45 13.22
N TYR A 74 7.40 5.44 12.79
CA TYR A 74 6.90 4.39 11.92
C TYR A 74 7.60 4.40 10.56
N TYR A 75 7.81 5.57 9.97
CA TYR A 75 8.47 5.67 8.68
C TYR A 75 9.93 5.23 8.73
N GLU A 76 10.66 5.61 9.78
CA GLU A 76 12.02 5.15 10.05
C GLU A 76 12.06 3.63 10.22
N TYR A 77 11.24 3.08 11.12
CA TYR A 77 11.16 1.64 11.37
C TYR A 77 10.81 0.86 10.10
N ARG A 78 9.81 1.31 9.33
CA ARG A 78 9.40 0.67 8.08
C ARG A 78 10.55 0.67 7.06
N ALA A 79 11.25 1.80 6.94
CA ALA A 79 12.36 1.90 6.00
C ALA A 79 13.50 0.97 6.37
N ASP A 80 13.91 0.95 7.63
CA ASP A 80 14.94 0.03 8.12
C ASP A 80 14.57 -1.44 7.87
N VAL A 81 13.38 -1.86 8.30
CA VAL A 81 12.91 -3.24 8.12
C VAL A 81 12.91 -3.66 6.66
N LEU A 82 12.40 -2.82 5.76
CA LEU A 82 12.29 -3.16 4.35
C LEU A 82 13.65 -3.14 3.64
N ASN A 83 14.48 -2.14 3.92
CA ASN A 83 15.78 -1.99 3.27
C ASN A 83 16.79 -3.02 3.77
N ASN A 84 16.81 -3.30 5.08
CA ASN A 84 17.89 -4.04 5.74
C ASN A 84 17.52 -5.48 6.14
N HIS A 85 16.23 -5.82 6.25
CA HIS A 85 15.81 -7.16 6.70
C HIS A 85 14.98 -7.94 5.68
N VAL A 86 14.00 -7.30 5.04
CA VAL A 86 13.07 -7.99 4.13
C VAL A 86 13.68 -8.18 2.74
N ARG A 87 14.51 -7.24 2.28
CA ARG A 87 15.09 -7.26 0.93
C ARG A 87 15.70 -8.61 0.53
N GLN A 88 16.44 -9.25 1.43
CA GLN A 88 17.12 -10.53 1.18
C GLN A 88 16.18 -11.74 1.19
N LYS A 89 14.93 -11.56 1.62
CA LYS A 89 13.91 -12.61 1.76
C LYS A 89 12.88 -12.59 0.63
N LEU A 90 13.00 -11.65 -0.30
CA LEU A 90 12.11 -11.54 -1.44
C LEU A 90 12.41 -12.63 -2.48
N MET A 91 11.37 -13.05 -3.17
CA MET A 91 11.45 -14.04 -4.25
C MET A 91 12.29 -13.50 -5.42
N ASN A 92 13.15 -14.34 -5.99
CA ASN A 92 13.87 -14.01 -7.21
C ASN A 92 12.99 -14.23 -8.46
N VAL A 93 13.45 -13.74 -9.62
CA VAL A 93 12.67 -13.80 -10.88
C VAL A 93 12.39 -15.22 -11.37
N VAL A 94 13.30 -16.16 -11.13
CA VAL A 94 13.16 -17.57 -11.56
C VAL A 94 12.01 -18.21 -10.79
N ARG A 95 12.06 -18.12 -9.46
CA ARG A 95 11.01 -18.64 -8.59
C ARG A 95 9.67 -17.94 -8.82
N ALA A 96 9.67 -16.64 -9.10
CA ALA A 96 8.45 -15.91 -9.43
C ALA A 96 7.79 -16.41 -10.72
N ARG A 97 8.59 -16.77 -11.72
CA ARG A 97 8.10 -17.39 -12.96
C ARG A 97 7.51 -18.76 -12.70
N GLU A 98 8.21 -19.62 -11.94
CA GLU A 98 7.75 -20.98 -11.62
C GLU A 98 6.37 -20.95 -10.95
N VAL A 99 6.23 -20.18 -9.87
CA VAL A 99 4.96 -20.04 -9.14
C VAL A 99 3.86 -19.46 -10.02
N PHE A 100 4.21 -18.47 -10.86
CA PHE A 100 3.24 -17.87 -11.78
C PHE A 100 2.74 -18.91 -12.81
N THR A 101 3.63 -19.68 -13.43
CA THR A 101 3.27 -20.70 -14.42
C THR A 101 2.40 -21.78 -13.81
N GLU A 102 2.79 -22.31 -12.64
CA GLU A 102 2.02 -23.33 -11.91
C GLU A 102 0.59 -22.85 -11.58
N LEU A 103 0.45 -21.61 -11.08
CA LEU A 103 -0.86 -21.05 -10.78
C LEU A 103 -1.70 -20.81 -12.04
N LYS A 104 -1.08 -20.33 -13.13
CA LYS A 104 -1.79 -20.07 -14.39
C LYS A 104 -2.33 -21.36 -15.00
N GLU A 105 -1.55 -22.44 -14.96
CA GLU A 105 -1.95 -23.76 -15.46
C GLU A 105 -3.04 -24.39 -14.58
N SER A 106 -2.90 -24.31 -13.25
CA SER A 106 -3.86 -24.92 -12.32
C SER A 106 -5.19 -24.18 -12.21
N LEU A 107 -5.18 -22.84 -12.28
CA LEU A 107 -6.38 -22.02 -12.09
C LEU A 107 -7.08 -21.66 -13.40
N ASN A 108 -6.38 -21.75 -14.54
CA ASN A 108 -6.89 -21.35 -15.86
C ASN A 108 -7.65 -19.99 -15.84
N PRO A 109 -6.97 -18.91 -15.42
CA PRO A 109 -7.61 -17.64 -15.10
C PRO A 109 -8.17 -16.89 -16.32
N TYR A 110 -9.21 -16.10 -16.09
CA TYR A 110 -9.75 -15.12 -17.06
C TYR A 110 -9.36 -13.68 -16.70
N CYS A 111 -8.78 -13.47 -15.53
CA CYS A 111 -8.36 -12.15 -15.07
C CYS A 111 -7.23 -11.56 -15.94
N PRO A 112 -7.07 -10.23 -15.94
CA PRO A 112 -5.99 -9.59 -16.69
C PRO A 112 -4.61 -10.00 -16.17
N ILE A 113 -3.72 -10.39 -17.08
CA ILE A 113 -2.30 -10.64 -16.79
C ILE A 113 -1.47 -9.54 -17.47
N PRO A 114 -1.11 -8.46 -16.76
CA PRO A 114 -0.39 -7.35 -17.35
C PRO A 114 1.07 -7.70 -17.61
N MET A 115 1.67 -7.02 -18.59
CA MET A 115 3.12 -7.07 -18.84
C MET A 115 3.87 -6.16 -17.86
N ASN A 116 5.12 -6.53 -17.54
CA ASN A 116 6.01 -5.66 -16.80
C ASN A 116 6.38 -4.41 -17.63
N LYS A 117 6.88 -3.37 -16.96
CA LYS A 117 7.30 -2.11 -17.61
C LYS A 117 8.68 -2.20 -18.30
N GLN A 118 9.31 -3.37 -18.33
CA GLN A 118 10.63 -3.55 -18.92
C GLN A 118 10.53 -3.78 -20.43
N LYS A 119 11.60 -3.45 -21.16
CA LYS A 119 11.69 -3.59 -22.63
C LYS A 119 12.70 -4.67 -23.03
N GLY A 120 12.65 -5.07 -24.30
CA GLY A 120 13.56 -6.07 -24.88
C GLY A 120 13.48 -7.41 -24.17
N ASP A 121 14.62 -8.05 -23.94
CA ASP A 121 14.73 -9.39 -23.34
C ASP A 121 14.21 -9.47 -21.89
N LYS A 122 14.07 -8.31 -21.23
CA LYS A 122 13.49 -8.22 -19.87
C LYS A 122 11.97 -8.10 -19.87
N ARG A 123 11.34 -7.93 -21.05
CA ARG A 123 9.89 -7.85 -21.17
C ARG A 123 9.29 -9.22 -20.89
N ALA A 124 8.46 -9.30 -19.86
CA ALA A 124 7.76 -10.50 -19.44
C ALA A 124 6.43 -10.13 -18.77
N GLU A 125 5.57 -11.12 -18.49
CA GLU A 125 4.40 -10.92 -17.64
C GLU A 125 4.85 -10.36 -16.28
N ALA A 126 4.03 -9.47 -15.69
CA ALA A 126 4.27 -8.93 -14.36
C ALA A 126 3.90 -10.01 -13.32
N TYR A 127 4.80 -10.98 -13.10
CA TYR A 127 4.53 -12.19 -12.32
C TYR A 127 3.82 -11.92 -11.00
N PHE A 128 4.31 -10.96 -10.20
CA PHE A 128 3.68 -10.64 -8.92
C PHE A 128 2.22 -10.17 -9.10
N THR A 129 1.97 -9.23 -10.01
CA THR A 129 0.61 -8.75 -10.28
C THR A 129 -0.28 -9.86 -10.83
N GLY A 130 0.23 -10.67 -11.76
CA GLY A 130 -0.50 -11.82 -12.30
C GLY A 130 -0.88 -12.83 -11.23
N ILE A 131 0.07 -13.21 -10.36
CA ILE A 131 -0.18 -14.12 -9.22
C ILE A 131 -1.32 -13.57 -8.34
N ILE A 132 -1.26 -12.29 -7.96
CA ILE A 132 -2.31 -11.70 -7.12
C ILE A 132 -3.67 -11.69 -7.83
N ASN A 133 -3.72 -11.33 -9.12
CA ASN A 133 -4.97 -11.31 -9.87
C ASN A 133 -5.61 -12.70 -9.96
N MET A 134 -4.80 -13.73 -10.26
CA MET A 134 -5.28 -15.12 -10.32
C MET A 134 -5.82 -15.59 -8.98
N LEU A 135 -5.12 -15.28 -7.88
CA LEU A 135 -5.56 -15.65 -6.54
C LEU A 135 -6.85 -14.92 -6.14
N ILE A 136 -6.99 -13.65 -6.51
CA ILE A 136 -8.24 -12.90 -6.27
C ILE A 136 -9.38 -13.55 -7.06
N GLU A 137 -9.22 -13.77 -8.37
CA GLU A 137 -10.25 -14.37 -9.22
C GLU A 137 -10.73 -15.72 -8.68
N ALA A 138 -9.80 -16.61 -8.36
CA ALA A 138 -10.09 -17.95 -7.86
C ALA A 138 -10.85 -17.96 -6.52
N ASN A 139 -10.77 -16.88 -5.74
CA ASN A 139 -11.39 -16.76 -4.43
C ASN A 139 -12.50 -15.70 -4.37
N ALA A 140 -12.82 -15.04 -5.48
CA ALA A 140 -13.83 -13.98 -5.52
C ALA A 140 -15.26 -14.54 -5.63
N GLU A 141 -15.44 -15.83 -5.90
CA GLU A 141 -16.76 -16.49 -6.05
C GLU A 141 -17.69 -15.74 -7.04
N GLY A 142 -17.10 -15.23 -8.14
CA GLY A 142 -17.82 -14.47 -9.18
C GLY A 142 -18.12 -13.01 -8.82
N LEU A 143 -17.67 -12.50 -7.68
CA LEU A 143 -17.75 -11.08 -7.36
C LEU A 143 -16.92 -10.26 -8.35
N GLN A 144 -17.47 -9.11 -8.76
CA GLN A 144 -16.74 -8.17 -9.61
C GLN A 144 -15.50 -7.64 -8.89
N CYS A 145 -14.36 -7.68 -9.57
CA CYS A 145 -13.09 -7.16 -9.10
C CYS A 145 -12.56 -6.09 -10.06
N ASP A 146 -12.19 -4.94 -9.51
CA ASP A 146 -11.39 -3.94 -10.22
C ASP A 146 -9.90 -4.26 -10.01
N TYR A 147 -9.25 -4.78 -11.05
CA TYR A 147 -7.83 -5.15 -11.03
C TYR A 147 -6.88 -3.95 -11.28
N ASP A 148 -7.40 -2.76 -11.56
CA ASP A 148 -6.63 -1.51 -11.72
C ASP A 148 -7.27 -0.34 -10.94
N PRO A 149 -7.34 -0.41 -9.60
CA PRO A 149 -8.02 0.62 -8.80
C PRO A 149 -7.27 1.98 -8.78
N ARG A 150 -6.01 2.02 -9.25
CA ARG A 150 -5.07 3.18 -9.35
C ARG A 150 -4.73 3.94 -8.08
N GLU A 151 -5.71 4.22 -7.22
CA GLU A 151 -5.58 4.99 -5.99
C GLU A 151 -6.28 4.29 -4.83
N LEU A 152 -5.77 4.49 -3.62
CA LEU A 152 -6.46 4.07 -2.42
C LEU A 152 -7.68 4.95 -2.19
N THR A 153 -8.82 4.33 -1.88
CA THR A 153 -10.01 5.06 -1.42
C THR A 153 -9.73 5.66 -0.04
N ALA A 154 -9.72 6.99 0.02
CA ALA A 154 -9.67 7.76 1.27
C ALA A 154 -11.07 8.32 1.59
N ILE A 155 -11.42 8.37 2.87
CA ILE A 155 -12.65 9.00 3.35
C ILE A 155 -12.23 10.03 4.38
N THR A 156 -12.78 11.23 4.30
CA THR A 156 -12.40 12.32 5.19
C THR A 156 -13.59 12.77 6.03
N TYR A 157 -13.30 13.16 7.27
CA TYR A 157 -14.27 13.76 8.19
C TYR A 157 -13.63 14.99 8.83
N ASN A 158 -14.26 16.15 8.70
CA ASN A 158 -13.72 17.44 9.16
C ASN A 158 -12.28 17.73 8.67
N LYS A 159 -12.01 17.44 7.38
CA LYS A 159 -10.68 17.56 6.75
C LYS A 159 -9.58 16.70 7.39
N ARG A 160 -9.95 15.73 8.22
CA ARG A 160 -9.07 14.68 8.74
C ARG A 160 -9.34 13.38 8.00
N ASP A 161 -8.29 12.62 7.74
CA ASP A 161 -8.41 11.34 7.07
C ASP A 161 -8.90 10.26 8.05
N VAL A 162 -9.97 9.55 7.69
CA VAL A 162 -10.65 8.56 8.52
C VAL A 162 -11.06 7.37 7.64
N GLN A 163 -10.51 6.19 7.91
CA GLN A 163 -10.92 5.00 7.15
C GLN A 163 -12.24 4.40 7.66
N LEU A 164 -13.26 4.31 6.79
CA LEU A 164 -14.36 3.35 6.94
C LEU A 164 -14.01 2.05 6.19
N ARG A 165 -14.29 0.91 6.81
CA ARG A 165 -14.35 -0.37 6.10
C ARG A 165 -15.72 -0.39 5.42
N LEU A 166 -15.78 -0.24 4.09
CA LEU A 166 -17.03 -0.44 3.37
C LEU A 166 -17.43 -1.91 3.50
N HIS A 167 -18.32 -2.23 4.44
CA HIS A 167 -19.16 -3.40 4.29
C HIS A 167 -20.22 -3.02 3.25
N LYS A 168 -20.05 -3.46 2.00
CA LYS A 168 -21.21 -3.60 1.12
C LYS A 168 -22.14 -4.61 1.79
N LYS A 169 -23.27 -4.17 2.33
CA LYS A 169 -24.40 -5.07 2.55
C LYS A 169 -24.78 -5.62 1.18
N SER A 170 -24.87 -6.95 1.05
CA SER A 170 -25.54 -7.56 -0.11
C SER A 170 -26.90 -6.89 -0.30
N PRO A 171 -27.30 -6.54 -1.53
CA PRO A 171 -28.70 -6.25 -1.78
C PRO A 171 -29.50 -7.48 -1.35
N ALA A 172 -30.51 -7.26 -0.51
CA ALA A 172 -31.46 -8.28 -0.12
C ALA A 172 -31.98 -9.01 -1.38
N GLY A 173 -32.14 -10.32 -1.24
CA GLY A 173 -32.68 -11.18 -2.30
C GLY A 173 -33.95 -10.59 -2.89
N ARG A 174 -34.04 -10.65 -4.22
CA ARG A 174 -35.31 -10.46 -4.91
C ARG A 174 -36.20 -11.65 -4.56
N CYS A 175 -37.40 -11.35 -4.08
CA CYS A 175 -38.53 -12.26 -4.15
C CYS A 175 -38.81 -12.66 -5.61
#